data_AF-A0A1G1HAY3-F1
#
_entry.id   AF-A0A1G1HAY3-F1
#
_cell.length_a   1.000
_cell.length_b   1.000
_cell.length_c   1.000
_cell.angle_alpha   90.00
_cell.angle_beta   90.00
_cell.angle_gamma   90.00
#
_symmetry.space_group_name_H-M   'P 1'
#
loop_
_entity.id
_entity.type
_entity.pdbx_description
1 polymer ?
#
loop_
_entity_poly.entity_id
_entity_poly.type
_entity_poly.pdbx_seq_one_letter_code
_entity_poly.pdbx_strand_id
1 'polypeptide(L)'
;MLFGDDHAFFITAPKGWVLDNETGVPQGVHMAFYPAGHTWSNSPVIVYGRSVSKDRTIRSAEDQVARTLKDFHSHGSPKYKVAGKSSLALSNGKKAAIYFYEGDQWGNYEAAGYVEEQDTINFLVFNAPKKAYFDKHIAAFNKLLSTYRSVGRPRVIDDKAFNSLIKEAKQQSSTPAGGAYESSIVQTAGKAVADFMGQCMSYSKAEEVGPFDMIARIDPDGSVSDAFVRPINTLSTCFRGLFINLRHRSHDFKTFLLHIDMRIKDSPDDKAAPDGPKRNSI
;
A
#
# COMPACT_ATOMS: atom_id res chain seq x y z
N MET A 1 2.07 3.07 4.17
CA MET A 1 1.80 2.09 3.09
C MET A 1 2.22 2.74 1.79
N LEU A 2 2.81 1.98 0.87
CA LEU A 2 3.01 2.40 -0.51
C LEU A 2 2.14 1.53 -1.41
N PHE A 3 1.45 2.13 -2.36
CA PHE A 3 0.41 1.47 -3.14
C PHE A 3 0.28 2.04 -4.56
N GLY A 4 -0.33 1.24 -5.42
CA GLY A 4 -0.78 1.57 -6.78
C GLY A 4 -1.82 0.52 -7.21
N ASP A 5 -2.18 0.48 -8.49
CA ASP A 5 -3.19 -0.47 -9.01
C ASP A 5 -2.80 -1.95 -8.84
N ASP A 6 -1.50 -2.26 -8.81
CA ASP A 6 -0.93 -3.61 -8.82
C ASP A 6 -0.22 -4.00 -7.52
N HIS A 7 -0.16 -3.10 -6.53
CA HIS A 7 0.51 -3.37 -5.26
C HIS A 7 -0.04 -2.55 -4.11
N ALA A 8 0.04 -3.12 -2.91
CA ALA A 8 0.02 -2.39 -1.66
C ALA A 8 0.92 -3.09 -0.65
N PHE A 9 1.90 -2.37 -0.11
CA PHE A 9 2.82 -2.90 0.88
C PHE A 9 3.13 -1.90 2.00
N PHE A 10 3.61 -2.44 3.11
CA PHE A 10 3.78 -1.77 4.37
C PHE A 10 5.22 -1.88 4.83
N ILE A 11 5.70 -0.79 5.42
CA ILE A 11 6.94 -0.69 6.15
C ILE A 11 6.64 0.10 7.41
N THR A 12 7.15 -0.37 8.54
CA THR A 12 7.02 0.30 9.83
C THR A 12 8.33 0.99 10.16
N ALA A 13 8.27 2.30 10.36
CA ALA A 13 9.42 3.07 10.81
C ALA A 13 9.93 2.52 12.16
N PRO A 14 11.23 2.22 12.32
CA PRO A 14 11.77 1.82 13.60
C PRO A 14 11.74 3.02 14.56
N LYS A 15 11.79 2.74 15.87
CA LYS A 15 11.88 3.79 16.90
C LYS A 15 13.00 4.79 16.57
N GLY A 16 12.69 6.08 16.64
CA GLY A 16 13.63 7.16 16.35
C GLY A 16 13.75 7.50 14.86
N TRP A 17 12.85 6.99 14.01
CA TRP A 17 12.74 7.35 12.60
C TRP A 17 11.36 7.94 12.31
N VAL A 18 11.32 8.85 11.34
CA VAL A 18 10.11 9.49 10.82
C VAL A 18 9.67 8.73 9.57
N LEU A 19 8.36 8.58 9.38
CA LEU A 19 7.76 8.30 8.08
C LEU A 19 7.31 9.64 7.50
N ASP A 20 7.87 10.02 6.37
CA ASP A 20 7.48 11.18 5.58
C ASP A 20 6.82 10.70 4.29
N ASN A 21 5.56 11.10 4.13
CA ASN A 21 4.69 10.71 3.02
C ASN A 21 4.15 11.95 2.29
N GLU A 22 4.80 13.11 2.46
CA GLU A 22 4.38 14.40 1.93
C GLU A 22 5.51 15.10 1.18
N THR A 23 6.68 15.31 1.80
CA THR A 23 7.74 16.19 1.28
C THR A 23 8.32 15.69 -0.05
N GLY A 24 8.42 14.37 -0.20
CA GLY A 24 8.99 13.73 -1.39
C GLY A 24 7.98 13.50 -2.53
N VAL A 25 6.69 13.78 -2.32
CA VAL A 25 5.62 13.48 -3.29
C VAL A 25 5.85 14.17 -4.64
N PRO A 26 6.30 15.44 -4.73
CA PRO A 26 6.61 16.07 -6.01
C PRO A 26 7.70 15.36 -6.83
N GLN A 27 8.51 14.50 -6.19
CA GLN A 27 9.55 13.68 -6.81
C GLN A 27 9.13 12.22 -6.99
N GLY A 28 7.83 11.92 -6.85
CA GLY A 28 7.29 10.56 -6.90
C GLY A 28 7.71 9.69 -5.70
N VAL A 29 8.08 10.30 -4.57
CA VAL A 29 8.42 9.58 -3.33
C VAL A 29 7.27 9.70 -2.34
N HIS A 30 6.45 8.64 -2.27
CA HIS A 30 5.26 8.60 -1.43
C HIS A 30 5.47 7.90 -0.08
N MET A 31 6.64 7.31 0.13
CA MET A 31 7.02 6.67 1.39
C MET A 31 8.51 6.85 1.60
N ALA A 32 8.87 7.73 2.54
CA ALA A 32 10.23 8.01 2.91
C ALA A 32 10.46 7.88 4.40
N PHE A 33 11.69 7.58 4.79
CA PHE A 33 12.11 7.45 6.17
C PHE A 33 13.47 8.11 6.37
N TYR A 34 13.60 8.81 7.49
CA TYR A 34 14.86 9.38 7.95
C TYR A 34 14.89 9.45 9.48
N PRO A 35 16.07 9.55 10.11
CA PRO A 35 16.16 9.66 11.56
C PRO A 35 15.43 10.89 12.11
N ALA A 36 14.81 10.75 13.27
CA ALA A 36 14.11 11.85 13.94
C ALA A 36 15.07 13.01 14.27
N GLY A 37 14.56 14.23 14.18
CA GLY A 37 15.36 15.46 14.32
C GLY A 37 15.98 15.96 13.00
N HIS A 38 15.82 15.21 11.91
CA HIS A 38 16.19 15.62 10.56
C HIS A 38 14.97 15.95 9.70
N THR A 39 15.24 16.56 8.55
CA THR A 39 14.29 16.82 7.47
C THR A 39 14.74 16.09 6.22
N TRP A 40 13.86 16.04 5.21
CA TRP A 40 14.21 15.57 3.87
C TRP A 40 15.50 16.20 3.31
N SER A 41 15.72 17.51 3.55
CA SER A 41 16.86 18.24 2.97
C SER A 41 18.17 18.12 3.74
N ASN A 42 18.15 17.75 5.03
CA ASN A 42 19.35 17.73 5.88
C ASN A 42 19.67 16.37 6.49
N SER A 43 18.89 15.34 6.15
CA SER A 43 19.08 14.03 6.74
C SER A 43 20.43 13.40 6.33
N PRO A 44 21.14 12.74 7.26
CA PRO A 44 22.33 11.98 6.92
C PRO A 44 22.03 10.77 6.02
N VAL A 45 20.79 10.28 6.01
CA VAL A 45 20.33 9.14 5.21
C VAL A 45 18.86 9.30 4.85
N ILE A 46 18.46 8.86 3.66
CA ILE A 46 17.05 8.75 3.27
C ILE A 46 16.80 7.33 2.82
N VAL A 47 15.75 6.71 3.35
CA VAL A 47 15.21 5.45 2.83
C VAL A 47 13.88 5.73 2.18
N TYR A 48 13.66 5.29 0.95
CA TYR A 48 12.38 5.48 0.28
C TYR A 48 11.89 4.23 -0.43
N GLY A 49 10.57 4.10 -0.52
CA GLY A 49 9.90 2.99 -1.16
C GLY A 49 9.70 3.19 -2.66
N ARG A 50 9.79 2.07 -3.38
CA ARG A 50 9.50 1.94 -4.80
C ARG A 50 8.84 0.59 -5.08
N SER A 51 8.18 0.52 -6.23
CA SER A 51 7.67 -0.70 -6.82
C SER A 51 7.91 -0.63 -8.33
N VAL A 52 8.14 -1.78 -8.94
CA VAL A 52 8.07 -1.94 -10.40
C VAL A 52 7.22 -3.16 -10.72
N SER A 53 6.33 -3.03 -11.70
CA SER A 53 5.58 -4.16 -12.23
C SER A 53 6.53 -5.14 -12.91
N LYS A 54 6.28 -6.44 -12.73
CA LYS A 54 6.95 -7.48 -13.48
C LYS A 54 6.39 -7.54 -14.89
N ASP A 55 7.27 -7.63 -15.87
CA ASP A 55 6.92 -7.77 -17.28
C ASP A 55 7.91 -8.68 -18.00
N ARG A 56 7.94 -8.63 -19.33
CA ARG A 56 8.86 -9.46 -20.14
C ARG A 56 10.33 -9.09 -19.95
N THR A 57 10.62 -7.89 -19.47
CA THR A 57 11.96 -7.32 -19.31
C THR A 57 12.42 -7.33 -17.85
N ILE A 58 11.53 -7.08 -16.89
CA ILE A 58 11.82 -7.07 -15.47
C ILE A 58 11.05 -8.20 -14.79
N ARG A 59 11.72 -9.31 -14.48
CA ARG A 59 11.08 -10.49 -13.86
C ARG A 59 11.62 -10.78 -12.46
N SER A 60 12.82 -10.29 -12.16
CA SER A 60 13.57 -10.56 -10.94
C SER A 60 14.26 -9.30 -10.40
N ALA A 61 14.69 -9.36 -9.14
CA ALA A 61 15.52 -8.32 -8.54
C ALA A 61 16.80 -8.07 -9.36
N GLU A 62 17.41 -9.14 -9.90
CA GLU A 62 18.57 -9.06 -10.79
C GLU A 62 18.28 -8.27 -12.08
N ASP A 63 17.11 -8.47 -12.71
CA ASP A 63 16.73 -7.70 -13.90
C ASP A 63 16.56 -6.21 -13.56
N GLN A 64 15.95 -5.91 -12.41
CA GLN A 64 15.80 -4.54 -11.93
C GLN A 64 17.15 -3.89 -11.60
N VAL A 65 18.09 -4.63 -11.00
CA VAL A 65 19.47 -4.17 -10.75
C VAL A 65 20.15 -3.83 -12.07
N ALA A 66 20.05 -4.71 -13.08
CA ALA A 66 20.65 -4.48 -14.39
C ALA A 66 20.08 -3.23 -15.08
N ARG A 67 18.76 -3.03 -14.98
CA ARG A 67 18.11 -1.80 -15.45
C ARG A 67 18.62 -0.56 -14.71
N THR A 68 18.70 -0.60 -13.39
CA THR A 68 19.21 0.53 -12.59
C THR A 68 20.64 0.89 -12.98
N LEU A 69 21.53 -0.09 -13.16
CA LEU A 69 22.90 0.19 -13.61
C LEU A 69 22.93 0.88 -14.98
N LYS A 70 22.16 0.36 -15.95
CA LYS A 70 22.04 0.94 -17.29
C LYS A 70 21.51 2.38 -17.24
N ASP A 71 20.49 2.63 -16.43
CA ASP A 71 19.90 3.96 -16.27
C ASP A 71 20.92 4.93 -15.68
N PHE A 72 21.63 4.58 -14.61
CA PHE A 72 22.68 5.45 -14.03
C PHE A 72 23.84 5.70 -15.00
N HIS A 73 24.29 4.68 -15.73
CA HIS A 73 25.35 4.84 -16.74
C HIS A 73 24.95 5.81 -17.85
N SER A 74 23.68 5.76 -18.26
CA SER A 74 23.13 6.63 -19.30
C SER A 74 22.87 8.06 -18.82
N HIS A 75 22.81 8.29 -17.50
CA HIS A 75 22.47 9.59 -16.88
C HIS A 75 23.60 10.18 -16.02
N GLY A 76 24.84 10.11 -16.53
CA GLY A 76 25.97 10.85 -15.96
C GLY A 76 26.76 10.12 -14.86
N SER A 77 26.40 8.87 -14.54
CA SER A 77 27.09 8.07 -13.52
C SER A 77 27.75 6.80 -14.10
N PRO A 78 28.70 6.89 -15.06
CA PRO A 78 29.27 5.74 -15.76
C PRO A 78 30.08 4.78 -14.86
N LYS A 79 30.42 5.20 -13.64
CA LYS A 79 31.15 4.38 -12.65
C LYS A 79 30.23 3.70 -11.64
N TYR A 80 28.92 3.94 -11.72
CA TYR A 80 27.94 3.37 -10.80
C TYR A 80 27.93 1.85 -10.92
N LYS A 81 28.03 1.13 -9.80
CA LYS A 81 28.22 -0.33 -9.82
C LYS A 81 27.66 -0.96 -8.56
N VAL A 82 27.45 -2.28 -8.63
CA VAL A 82 27.22 -3.12 -7.45
C VAL A 82 28.56 -3.35 -6.74
N ALA A 83 28.68 -2.89 -5.51
CA ALA A 83 29.85 -3.09 -4.63
C ALA A 83 29.71 -4.35 -3.76
N GLY A 84 28.49 -4.86 -3.59
CA GLY A 84 28.25 -6.09 -2.83
C GLY A 84 26.80 -6.54 -2.88
N LYS A 85 26.57 -7.76 -2.38
CA LYS A 85 25.24 -8.36 -2.26
C LYS A 85 25.10 -9.02 -0.89
N SER A 86 23.92 -8.94 -0.31
CA SER A 86 23.53 -9.71 0.87
C SER A 86 22.06 -10.08 0.77
N SER A 87 21.50 -10.62 1.85
CA SER A 87 20.08 -10.95 1.89
C SER A 87 19.54 -10.97 3.31
N LEU A 88 18.25 -10.70 3.44
CA LEU A 88 17.55 -10.67 4.72
C LEU A 88 16.33 -11.60 4.66
N ALA A 89 16.22 -12.51 5.63
CA ALA A 89 15.00 -13.27 5.82
C ALA A 89 13.91 -12.37 6.42
N LEU A 90 12.70 -12.44 5.88
CA LEU A 90 11.54 -11.66 6.31
C LEU A 90 10.61 -12.53 7.17
N SER A 91 9.83 -11.89 8.02
CA SER A 91 8.89 -12.57 8.93
C SER A 91 7.79 -13.36 8.21
N ASN A 92 7.47 -12.99 6.97
CA ASN A 92 6.51 -13.68 6.11
C ASN A 92 7.12 -14.90 5.37
N GLY A 93 8.34 -15.32 5.72
CA GLY A 93 9.03 -16.45 5.09
C GLY A 93 9.70 -16.11 3.75
N LYS A 94 9.49 -14.91 3.19
CA LYS A 94 10.22 -14.44 2.01
C LYS A 94 11.64 -14.04 2.36
N LYS A 95 12.43 -13.80 1.32
CA LYS A 95 13.80 -13.31 1.41
C LYS A 95 13.91 -12.02 0.60
N ALA A 96 14.46 -10.98 1.20
CA ALA A 96 14.84 -9.77 0.48
C ALA A 96 16.27 -9.90 -0.05
N ALA A 97 16.48 -9.65 -1.34
CA ALA A 97 17.80 -9.52 -1.93
C ALA A 97 18.31 -8.08 -1.72
N ILE A 98 19.49 -7.92 -1.13
CA ILE A 98 20.05 -6.60 -0.87
C ILE A 98 21.28 -6.39 -1.74
N TYR A 99 21.29 -5.31 -2.51
CA TYR A 99 22.42 -4.89 -3.33
C TYR A 99 22.97 -3.58 -2.79
N PHE A 100 24.29 -3.49 -2.71
CA PHE A 100 25.01 -2.29 -2.31
C PHE A 100 25.61 -1.63 -3.54
N TYR A 101 25.43 -0.32 -3.67
CA TYR A 101 25.89 0.46 -4.82
C TYR A 101 26.80 1.60 -4.41
N GLU A 102 27.72 1.95 -5.31
CA GLU A 102 28.61 3.10 -5.18
C GLU A 102 28.97 3.64 -6.57
N GLY A 103 29.56 4.85 -6.61
CA GLY A 103 30.14 5.41 -7.83
C GLY A 103 29.16 6.23 -8.69
N ASP A 104 28.09 6.74 -8.09
CA ASP A 104 27.28 7.76 -8.76
C ASP A 104 28.05 9.09 -8.90
N GLN A 105 27.51 10.02 -9.68
CA GLN A 105 28.14 11.33 -9.91
C GLN A 105 28.21 12.22 -8.66
N TRP A 106 27.45 11.89 -7.60
CA TRP A 106 27.38 12.65 -6.35
C TRP A 106 28.25 12.04 -5.24
N GLY A 107 28.82 10.86 -5.46
CA GLY A 107 29.62 10.14 -4.47
C GLY A 107 28.79 9.47 -3.36
N ASN A 108 27.50 9.20 -3.60
CA ASN A 108 26.63 8.55 -2.64
C ASN A 108 26.97 7.05 -2.48
N TYR A 109 26.60 6.54 -1.32
CA TYR A 109 26.59 5.13 -0.98
C TYR A 109 25.14 4.68 -0.83
N GLU A 110 24.76 3.62 -1.53
CA GLU A 110 23.38 3.17 -1.57
C GLU A 110 23.23 1.70 -1.24
N ALA A 111 22.06 1.34 -0.72
CA ALA A 111 21.62 -0.04 -0.62
C ALA A 111 20.19 -0.13 -1.14
N ALA A 112 19.86 -1.15 -1.94
CA ALA A 112 18.48 -1.45 -2.30
C ALA A 112 18.10 -2.86 -1.88
N GLY A 113 16.97 -2.97 -1.18
CA GLY A 113 16.43 -4.22 -0.66
C GLY A 113 15.18 -4.59 -1.43
N TYR A 114 15.28 -5.60 -2.28
CA TYR A 114 14.23 -6.05 -3.19
C TYR A 114 13.47 -7.23 -2.62
N VAL A 115 12.14 -7.13 -2.63
CA VAL A 115 11.22 -8.21 -2.29
C VAL A 115 10.38 -8.53 -3.52
N GLU A 116 10.56 -9.74 -4.02
CA GLU A 116 9.80 -10.22 -5.16
C GLU A 116 8.41 -10.70 -4.75
N GLU A 117 7.41 -10.02 -5.28
CA GLU A 117 6.02 -10.47 -5.26
C GLU A 117 5.67 -11.15 -6.57
N GLN A 118 4.43 -11.66 -6.66
CA GLN A 118 3.94 -12.36 -7.83
C GLN A 118 4.00 -11.46 -9.09
N ASP A 119 3.44 -10.26 -8.99
CA ASP A 119 3.28 -9.35 -10.13
C ASP A 119 4.22 -8.13 -10.05
N THR A 120 4.91 -7.91 -8.93
CA THR A 120 5.75 -6.74 -8.72
C THR A 120 7.07 -7.07 -8.03
N ILE A 121 8.03 -6.16 -8.14
CA ILE A 121 9.22 -6.12 -7.29
C ILE A 121 9.08 -4.87 -6.43
N ASN A 122 8.83 -5.06 -5.15
CA ASN A 122 8.74 -3.98 -4.18
C ASN A 122 10.09 -3.80 -3.52
N PHE A 123 10.56 -2.57 -3.32
CA PHE A 123 11.87 -2.35 -2.76
C PHE A 123 11.99 -1.05 -1.98
N LEU A 124 12.94 -1.07 -1.05
CA LEU A 124 13.42 0.13 -0.38
C LEU A 124 14.79 0.50 -0.92
N VAL A 125 15.02 1.78 -1.19
CA VAL A 125 16.31 2.35 -1.53
C VAL A 125 16.79 3.19 -0.35
N PHE A 126 17.95 2.86 0.18
CA PHE A 126 18.70 3.61 1.17
C PHE A 126 19.78 4.40 0.44
N ASN A 127 19.83 5.72 0.66
CA ASN A 127 20.86 6.60 0.11
C ASN A 127 21.54 7.35 1.27
N ALA A 128 22.87 7.41 1.20
CA ALA A 128 23.71 8.15 2.14
C ALA A 128 24.82 8.91 1.39
N PRO A 129 24.97 10.23 1.58
CA PRO A 129 26.00 11.03 0.88
C PRO A 129 27.42 10.81 1.39
N LYS A 130 27.60 10.04 2.48
CA LYS A 130 28.91 9.74 3.07
C LYS A 130 28.96 8.30 3.55
N LYS A 131 30.11 7.65 3.37
CA LYS A 131 30.37 6.29 3.86
C LYS A 131 30.11 6.16 5.37
N ALA A 132 30.54 7.13 6.17
CA ALA A 132 30.32 7.11 7.61
C ALA A 132 28.82 7.12 7.99
N TYR A 133 27.97 7.80 7.22
CA TYR A 133 26.51 7.79 7.44
C TYR A 133 25.90 6.48 6.99
N PHE A 134 26.38 5.92 5.89
CA PHE A 134 26.01 4.59 5.42
C PHE A 134 26.28 3.54 6.52
N ASP A 135 27.53 3.45 6.97
CA ASP A 135 27.97 2.44 7.94
C ASP A 135 27.21 2.57 9.27
N LYS A 136 26.94 3.82 9.71
CA LYS A 136 26.19 4.08 10.95
C LYS A 136 24.72 3.64 10.89
N HIS A 137 24.06 3.72 9.74
CA HIS A 137 22.59 3.55 9.65
C HIS A 137 22.14 2.32 8.86
N ILE A 138 23.03 1.55 8.25
CA ILE A 138 22.63 0.38 7.46
C ILE A 138 21.87 -0.67 8.29
N ALA A 139 22.15 -0.78 9.58
CA ALA A 139 21.38 -1.65 10.48
C ALA A 139 19.91 -1.21 10.61
N ALA A 140 19.63 0.10 10.58
CA ALA A 140 18.27 0.63 10.61
C ALA A 140 17.54 0.37 9.29
N PHE A 141 18.24 0.40 8.15
CA PHE A 141 17.69 -0.03 6.87
C PHE A 141 17.26 -1.50 6.90
N ASN A 142 18.09 -2.39 7.41
CA ASN A 142 17.72 -3.80 7.59
C ASN A 142 16.50 -3.96 8.50
N LYS A 143 16.41 -3.13 9.56
CA LYS A 143 15.25 -3.12 10.46
C LYS A 143 13.99 -2.65 9.75
N LEU A 144 14.04 -1.58 8.96
CA LEU A 144 12.93 -1.13 8.10
C LEU A 144 12.49 -2.27 7.16
N LEU A 145 13.43 -2.84 6.41
CA LEU A 145 13.17 -3.90 5.45
C LEU A 145 12.57 -5.15 6.11
N SER A 146 12.99 -5.49 7.33
CA SER A 146 12.45 -6.65 8.08
C SER A 146 10.96 -6.51 8.44
N THR A 147 10.43 -5.29 8.44
CA THR A 147 9.00 -5.02 8.69
C THR A 147 8.14 -5.13 7.44
N TYR A 148 8.74 -5.44 6.28
CA TYR A 148 8.03 -5.57 5.02
C TYR A 148 6.88 -6.55 5.12
N ARG A 149 5.70 -6.07 4.70
CA ARG A 149 4.52 -6.90 4.51
C ARG A 149 3.76 -6.41 3.28
N SER A 150 3.31 -7.35 2.46
CA SER A 150 2.51 -7.07 1.27
C SER A 150 1.12 -7.63 1.42
N VAL A 151 0.12 -6.92 0.90
CA VAL A 151 -1.21 -7.47 0.63
C VAL A 151 -1.45 -7.69 -0.88
N GLY A 152 -0.40 -7.47 -1.68
CA GLY A 152 -0.36 -7.69 -3.12
C GLY A 152 -1.42 -6.90 -3.90
N ARG A 153 -1.58 -7.30 -5.16
CA ARG A 153 -2.70 -6.87 -6.00
C ARG A 153 -4.03 -7.44 -5.47
N PRO A 154 -5.14 -6.71 -5.56
CA PRO A 154 -6.45 -7.30 -5.32
C PRO A 154 -6.71 -8.50 -6.23
N ARG A 155 -7.23 -9.59 -5.66
CA ARG A 155 -7.55 -10.79 -6.43
C ARG A 155 -8.72 -10.53 -7.36
N VAL A 156 -8.55 -10.83 -8.64
CA VAL A 156 -9.63 -10.74 -9.63
C VAL A 156 -10.53 -11.98 -9.51
N ILE A 157 -11.83 -11.75 -9.38
CA ILE A 157 -12.86 -12.79 -9.46
C ILE A 157 -13.91 -12.38 -10.50
N ASP A 158 -14.53 -13.37 -11.13
CA ASP A 158 -15.57 -13.13 -12.13
C ASP A 158 -16.83 -12.48 -11.53
N ASP A 159 -17.66 -11.92 -12.41
CA ASP A 159 -18.85 -11.16 -12.03
C ASP A 159 -19.88 -12.00 -11.29
N LYS A 160 -20.02 -13.26 -11.67
CA LYS A 160 -20.97 -14.16 -11.03
C LYS A 160 -20.54 -14.45 -9.60
N ALA A 161 -19.24 -14.71 -9.39
CA ALA A 161 -18.66 -14.94 -8.08
C ALA A 161 -18.77 -13.69 -7.19
N PHE A 162 -18.41 -12.51 -7.70
CA PHE A 162 -18.50 -11.26 -6.95
C PHE A 162 -19.94 -10.94 -6.53
N ASN A 163 -20.89 -11.06 -7.47
CA ASN A 163 -22.32 -10.83 -7.19
C ASN A 163 -22.89 -11.88 -6.22
N SER A 164 -22.39 -13.12 -6.24
CA SER A 164 -22.76 -14.14 -5.27
C SER A 164 -22.32 -13.75 -3.86
N LEU A 165 -21.10 -13.21 -3.70
CA LEU A 165 -20.61 -12.74 -2.41
C LEU A 165 -21.40 -11.54 -1.89
N ILE A 166 -21.79 -10.59 -2.75
CA ILE A 166 -22.70 -9.49 -2.36
C ILE A 166 -24.03 -10.04 -1.83
N LYS A 167 -24.62 -11.01 -2.53
CA LYS A 167 -25.89 -11.61 -2.10
C LYS A 167 -25.77 -12.30 -0.75
N GLU A 168 -24.70 -13.06 -0.55
CA GLU A 168 -24.43 -13.76 0.71
C GLU A 168 -24.18 -12.76 1.86
N ALA A 169 -23.37 -11.73 1.65
CA ALA A 169 -23.16 -10.66 2.63
C ALA A 169 -24.48 -10.01 3.06
N LYS A 170 -25.32 -9.62 2.09
CA LYS A 170 -26.64 -9.04 2.36
C LYS A 170 -27.56 -10.00 3.12
N GLN A 171 -27.52 -11.29 2.81
CA GLN A 171 -28.27 -12.31 3.55
C GLN A 171 -27.81 -12.41 5.00
N GLN A 172 -26.50 -12.45 5.25
CA GLN A 172 -25.95 -12.48 6.62
C GLN A 172 -26.37 -11.25 7.41
N SER A 173 -26.17 -10.05 6.84
CA SER A 173 -26.56 -8.76 7.44
C SER A 173 -28.05 -8.64 7.75
N SER A 174 -28.92 -9.30 6.97
CA SER A 174 -30.37 -9.28 7.19
C SER A 174 -30.83 -10.09 8.41
N THR A 175 -29.97 -10.94 8.98
CA THR A 175 -30.27 -11.68 10.21
C THR A 175 -30.08 -10.79 11.44
N PRO A 176 -30.80 -11.02 12.56
CA PRO A 176 -30.60 -10.25 13.79
C PRO A 176 -29.15 -10.27 14.30
N ALA A 177 -28.50 -11.43 14.24
CA ALA A 177 -27.10 -11.58 14.64
C ALA A 177 -26.15 -10.83 13.70
N GLY A 178 -26.37 -10.94 12.38
CA GLY A 178 -25.52 -10.30 11.38
C GLY A 178 -25.64 -8.78 11.39
N GLY A 179 -26.86 -8.25 11.44
CA GLY A 179 -27.09 -6.80 11.54
C GLY A 179 -26.50 -6.19 12.83
N ALA A 180 -26.57 -6.91 13.96
CA ALA A 180 -25.91 -6.50 15.20
C ALA A 180 -24.39 -6.49 15.08
N TYR A 181 -23.81 -7.52 14.45
CA TYR A 181 -22.37 -7.60 14.24
C TYR A 181 -21.86 -6.52 13.29
N GLU A 182 -22.52 -6.31 12.15
CA GLU A 182 -22.21 -5.22 11.21
C GLU A 182 -22.29 -3.84 11.87
N SER A 183 -23.35 -3.59 12.65
CA SER A 183 -23.49 -2.34 13.42
C SER A 183 -22.32 -2.14 14.38
N SER A 184 -21.82 -3.21 15.00
CA SER A 184 -20.65 -3.15 15.88
C SER A 184 -19.36 -2.78 15.13
N ILE A 185 -19.21 -3.22 13.88
CA ILE A 185 -18.08 -2.84 13.02
C ILE A 185 -18.16 -1.34 12.73
N VAL A 186 -19.32 -0.82 12.33
CA VAL A 186 -19.49 0.62 12.07
C VAL A 186 -19.17 1.46 13.32
N GLN A 187 -19.63 1.04 14.50
CA GLN A 187 -19.37 1.75 15.75
C GLN A 187 -17.90 1.74 16.17
N THR A 188 -17.19 0.64 15.94
CA THR A 188 -15.81 0.46 16.44
C THR A 188 -14.74 0.86 15.42
N ALA A 189 -15.00 0.64 14.13
CA ALA A 189 -14.06 0.85 13.05
C ALA A 189 -14.46 2.01 12.11
N GLY A 190 -15.66 2.59 12.24
CA GLY A 190 -16.15 3.63 11.33
C GLY A 190 -15.21 4.83 11.21
N LYS A 191 -14.61 5.29 12.32
CA LYS A 191 -13.60 6.35 12.29
C LYS A 191 -12.36 5.93 11.49
N ALA A 192 -11.83 4.74 11.76
CA ALA A 192 -10.66 4.24 11.05
C ALA A 192 -10.94 4.11 9.54
N VAL A 193 -12.13 3.62 9.17
CA VAL A 193 -12.59 3.54 7.78
C VAL A 193 -12.65 4.92 7.12
N ALA A 194 -13.16 5.94 7.82
CA ALA A 194 -13.17 7.31 7.31
C ALA A 194 -11.74 7.89 7.17
N ASP A 195 -10.88 7.67 8.16
CA ASP A 195 -9.47 8.10 8.13
C ASP A 195 -8.71 7.43 6.97
N PHE A 196 -8.99 6.16 6.68
CA PHE A 196 -8.43 5.44 5.54
C PHE A 196 -8.86 6.06 4.22
N MET A 197 -10.14 6.41 4.07
CA MET A 197 -10.61 7.08 2.87
C MET A 197 -9.94 8.43 2.67
N GLY A 198 -9.81 9.24 3.72
CA GLY A 198 -9.08 10.50 3.65
C GLY A 198 -7.64 10.31 3.19
N GLN A 199 -6.94 9.32 3.76
CA GLN A 199 -5.57 8.98 3.37
C GLN A 199 -5.48 8.51 1.91
N CYS A 200 -6.36 7.62 1.46
CA CYS A 200 -6.30 7.13 0.09
C CYS A 200 -6.63 8.22 -0.95
N MET A 201 -7.58 9.10 -0.64
CA MET A 201 -7.96 10.21 -1.51
C MET A 201 -6.86 11.26 -1.63
N SER A 202 -6.07 11.53 -0.58
CA SER A 202 -4.99 12.53 -0.66
C SER A 202 -3.87 12.17 -1.64
N TYR A 203 -3.76 10.88 -2.01
CA TYR A 203 -2.79 10.40 -2.99
C TYR A 203 -3.35 10.15 -4.38
N SER A 204 -4.68 10.06 -4.50
CA SER A 204 -5.33 9.69 -5.75
C SER A 204 -5.58 10.93 -6.61
N LYS A 205 -5.36 10.80 -7.92
CA LYS A 205 -5.81 11.82 -8.87
C LYS A 205 -7.34 11.79 -8.94
N ALA A 206 -7.98 12.92 -9.21
CA ALA A 206 -9.45 13.00 -9.29
C ALA A 206 -10.08 11.98 -10.25
N GLU A 207 -9.37 11.60 -11.33
CA GLU A 207 -9.81 10.62 -12.33
C GLU A 207 -9.75 9.16 -11.85
N GLU A 208 -8.98 8.88 -10.80
CA GLU A 208 -8.81 7.55 -10.19
C GLU A 208 -9.76 7.33 -8.99
N VAL A 209 -10.57 8.35 -8.68
CA VAL A 209 -11.48 8.41 -7.54
C VAL A 209 -12.89 8.14 -8.06
N GLY A 210 -13.30 6.87 -8.03
CA GLY A 210 -14.64 6.42 -8.44
C GLY A 210 -15.29 5.51 -7.39
N PRO A 211 -16.62 5.33 -7.44
CA PRO A 211 -17.32 4.43 -6.54
C PRO A 211 -16.80 3.00 -6.71
N PHE A 212 -16.81 2.23 -5.63
CA PHE A 212 -16.42 0.84 -5.66
C PHE A 212 -17.17 0.02 -4.60
N ASP A 213 -17.38 -1.25 -4.91
CA ASP A 213 -17.82 -2.25 -3.96
C ASP A 213 -16.62 -2.95 -3.36
N MET A 214 -16.67 -3.23 -2.06
CA MET A 214 -15.75 -4.13 -1.39
C MET A 214 -16.49 -5.24 -0.65
N ILE A 215 -16.00 -6.47 -0.75
CA ILE A 215 -16.37 -7.58 0.12
C ILE A 215 -15.17 -7.96 0.97
N ALA A 216 -15.30 -7.84 2.29
CA ALA A 216 -14.30 -8.35 3.24
C ALA A 216 -14.76 -9.68 3.85
N ARG A 217 -13.84 -10.64 3.94
CA ARG A 217 -14.02 -11.90 4.68
C ARG A 217 -13.44 -11.72 6.07
N ILE A 218 -14.30 -11.80 7.07
CA ILE A 218 -13.93 -11.70 8.47
C ILE A 218 -14.01 -13.10 9.08
N ASP A 219 -12.89 -13.56 9.61
CA ASP A 219 -12.77 -14.85 10.28
C ASP A 219 -13.32 -14.76 11.72
N PRO A 220 -13.69 -15.90 12.35
CA PRO A 220 -14.31 -15.90 13.68
C PRO A 220 -13.56 -15.14 14.77
N ASP A 221 -12.24 -15.00 14.65
CA ASP A 221 -11.38 -14.28 15.59
C ASP A 221 -11.33 -12.75 15.36
N GLY A 222 -12.10 -12.27 14.38
CA GLY A 222 -12.21 -10.89 13.96
C GLY A 222 -11.13 -10.42 12.97
N SER A 223 -10.23 -11.29 12.52
CA SER A 223 -9.23 -10.94 11.50
C SER A 223 -9.85 -10.93 10.10
N VAL A 224 -9.33 -10.07 9.22
CA VAL A 224 -9.74 -10.03 7.81
C VAL A 224 -8.82 -10.96 7.01
N SER A 225 -9.36 -12.06 6.49
CA SER A 225 -8.59 -13.07 5.77
C SER A 225 -8.42 -12.77 4.28
N ASP A 226 -9.41 -12.11 3.66
CA ASP A 226 -9.32 -11.63 2.28
C ASP A 226 -10.29 -10.45 2.07
N ALA A 227 -10.04 -9.66 1.03
CA ALA A 227 -10.98 -8.64 0.59
C ALA A 227 -10.93 -8.47 -0.94
N PHE A 228 -12.11 -8.40 -1.54
CA PHE A 228 -12.32 -8.21 -2.98
C PHE A 228 -12.84 -6.81 -3.22
N VAL A 229 -12.34 -6.14 -4.26
CA VAL A 229 -12.81 -4.82 -4.66
C VAL A 229 -13.20 -4.78 -6.12
N ARG A 230 -14.14 -3.90 -6.46
CA ARG A 230 -14.61 -3.69 -7.83
C ARG A 230 -15.17 -2.27 -8.03
N PRO A 231 -14.74 -1.51 -9.06
CA PRO A 231 -13.59 -1.80 -9.94
C PRO A 231 -12.27 -1.80 -9.17
N ILE A 232 -11.24 -2.45 -9.72
CA ILE A 232 -9.87 -2.38 -9.18
C ILE A 232 -9.21 -1.12 -9.73
N ASN A 233 -8.77 -0.24 -8.85
CA ASN A 233 -8.05 1.01 -9.12
C ASN A 233 -7.21 1.42 -7.89
N THR A 234 -6.47 2.52 -7.97
CA THR A 234 -5.60 3.02 -6.91
C THR A 234 -6.34 3.18 -5.58
N LEU A 235 -7.52 3.82 -5.61
CA LEU A 235 -8.32 4.11 -4.42
C LEU A 235 -8.81 2.83 -3.74
N SER A 236 -9.45 1.94 -4.50
CA SER A 236 -9.98 0.67 -3.97
C SER A 236 -8.85 -0.26 -3.49
N THR A 237 -7.69 -0.25 -4.15
CA THR A 237 -6.51 -1.02 -3.73
C THR A 237 -5.94 -0.49 -2.43
N CYS A 238 -5.82 0.84 -2.28
CA CYS A 238 -5.43 1.48 -1.04
C CYS A 238 -6.40 1.15 0.11
N PHE A 239 -7.70 1.34 -0.12
CA PHE A 239 -8.73 1.11 0.88
C PHE A 239 -8.74 -0.35 1.33
N ARG A 240 -8.74 -1.30 0.38
CA ARG A 240 -8.59 -2.74 0.66
C ARG A 240 -7.36 -3.00 1.53
N GLY A 241 -6.22 -2.41 1.16
CA GLY A 241 -4.97 -2.65 1.85
C GLY A 241 -4.98 -2.20 3.29
N LEU A 242 -5.60 -1.05 3.58
CA LEU A 242 -5.79 -0.57 4.95
C LEU A 242 -6.83 -1.41 5.71
N PHE A 243 -7.95 -1.74 5.07
CA PHE A 243 -9.04 -2.50 5.69
C PHE A 243 -8.61 -3.90 6.14
N ILE A 244 -7.80 -4.61 5.35
CA ILE A 244 -7.28 -5.95 5.70
C ILE A 244 -6.49 -5.95 7.02
N ASN A 245 -6.02 -4.79 7.49
CA ASN A 245 -5.25 -4.69 8.75
C ASN A 245 -6.12 -4.37 9.97
N LEU A 246 -7.41 -4.16 9.76
CA LEU A 246 -8.33 -3.99 10.87
C LEU A 246 -8.55 -5.32 11.56
N ARG A 247 -8.66 -5.25 12.89
CA ARG A 247 -9.15 -6.34 13.70
C ARG A 247 -10.51 -5.95 14.24
N HIS A 248 -11.51 -6.75 13.89
CA HIS A 248 -12.88 -6.60 14.35
C HIS A 248 -13.12 -7.43 15.62
N ARG A 249 -14.31 -7.31 16.21
CA ARG A 249 -14.71 -8.19 17.31
C ARG A 249 -14.84 -9.62 16.81
N SER A 250 -14.55 -10.60 17.66
CA SER A 250 -14.82 -12.01 17.35
C SER A 250 -16.32 -12.26 17.18
N HIS A 251 -16.67 -13.33 16.47
CA HIS A 251 -18.05 -13.69 16.16
C HIS A 251 -18.23 -15.20 15.95
N ASP A 252 -19.49 -15.65 15.95
CA ASP A 252 -19.82 -17.08 15.82
C ASP A 252 -20.10 -17.52 14.36
N PHE A 253 -20.11 -16.59 13.40
CA PHE A 253 -20.17 -16.96 11.98
C PHE A 253 -18.93 -17.76 11.60
N LYS A 254 -19.08 -18.79 10.74
CA LYS A 254 -17.93 -19.48 10.14
C LYS A 254 -16.99 -18.52 9.41
N THR A 255 -17.59 -17.58 8.68
CA THR A 255 -16.97 -16.39 8.08
C THR A 255 -18.08 -15.36 7.93
N PHE A 256 -17.84 -14.14 8.41
CA PHE A 256 -18.76 -13.03 8.16
C PHE A 256 -18.32 -12.28 6.89
N LEU A 257 -19.24 -12.08 5.96
CA LEU A 257 -19.02 -11.30 4.75
C LEU A 257 -19.56 -9.89 4.95
N LEU A 258 -18.66 -8.92 5.02
CA LEU A 258 -19.04 -7.51 5.06
C LEU A 258 -19.04 -6.94 3.64
N HIS A 259 -20.18 -6.41 3.21
CA HIS A 259 -20.29 -5.64 1.96
C HIS A 259 -20.23 -4.14 2.26
N ILE A 260 -19.31 -3.45 1.60
CA ILE A 260 -19.17 -2.00 1.67
C ILE A 260 -19.42 -1.42 0.27
N ASP A 261 -20.52 -0.67 0.11
CA ASP A 261 -20.80 0.17 -1.06
C ASP A 261 -20.18 1.55 -0.83
N MET A 262 -19.03 1.81 -1.45
CA MET A 262 -18.32 3.06 -1.30
C MET A 262 -18.77 4.07 -2.36
N ARG A 263 -19.52 5.07 -1.88
CA ARG A 263 -19.96 6.19 -2.71
C ARG A 263 -19.14 7.44 -2.41
N ILE A 264 -18.69 8.08 -3.47
CA ILE A 264 -17.94 9.34 -3.40
C ILE A 264 -18.91 10.43 -3.77
N LYS A 265 -19.34 11.21 -2.77
CA LYS A 265 -20.12 12.42 -3.01
C LYS A 265 -19.22 13.38 -3.81
N ASP A 266 -19.73 13.85 -4.94
CA ASP A 266 -19.08 14.63 -6.01
C ASP A 266 -18.74 13.87 -7.31
N SER A 267 -19.32 12.68 -7.54
CA SER A 267 -19.48 12.19 -8.92
C SER A 267 -20.48 13.09 -9.68
N PRO A 268 -20.19 13.54 -10.92
CA PRO A 268 -21.07 14.42 -11.69
C PRO A 268 -22.50 13.88 -11.89
N ASP A 269 -22.72 12.58 -11.69
CA ASP A 269 -24.03 11.92 -11.80
C ASP A 269 -24.97 12.16 -10.61
N ASP A 270 -24.50 12.71 -9.47
CA ASP A 270 -25.36 13.03 -8.32
C ASP A 270 -26.14 14.36 -8.47
N LYS A 271 -26.01 15.04 -9.63
CA LYS A 271 -26.76 16.27 -9.96
C LYS A 271 -28.02 16.04 -10.80
N ALA A 272 -28.61 14.86 -10.80
CA ALA A 272 -29.84 14.60 -11.54
C ALA A 272 -30.89 13.81 -10.74
N ALA A 273 -31.64 14.51 -9.87
CA ALA A 273 -33.07 14.26 -9.70
C ALA A 273 -33.76 15.53 -9.16
N PRO A 274 -34.90 15.96 -9.75
CA PRO A 274 -35.49 17.28 -9.53
C PRO A 274 -36.39 17.32 -8.29
N ASP A 275 -36.43 18.48 -7.63
CA ASP A 275 -37.48 18.81 -6.66
C ASP A 275 -38.85 18.73 -7.36
N GLY A 276 -39.61 17.69 -7.02
CA GLY A 276 -40.99 17.53 -7.45
C GLY A 276 -41.88 18.64 -6.88
N PRO A 277 -42.96 19.02 -7.58
CA PRO A 277 -43.77 20.18 -7.22
C PRO A 277 -44.51 19.95 -5.90
N LYS A 278 -44.36 20.88 -4.96
CA LYS A 278 -45.13 20.95 -3.72
C LYS A 278 -46.61 21.16 -4.05
N ARG A 279 -47.45 20.15 -3.81
CA ARG A 279 -48.91 20.31 -3.78
C ARG A 279 -49.31 20.93 -2.43
N ASN A 280 -49.74 22.18 -2.46
CA ASN A 280 -50.53 22.77 -1.38
C ASN A 280 -51.92 22.12 -1.37
N SER A 281 -52.33 21.63 -0.21
CA SER A 281 -53.73 21.24 0.04
C SER A 281 -54.41 22.41 0.75
N ILE A 282 -55.57 22.79 0.23
CA ILE A 282 -56.58 23.60 0.92
C ILE A 282 -57.27 22.71 1.95
#